data_AF-A0A962KC80-F1
#
_entry.id   AF-A0A962KC80-F1
#
_cell.length_a   1.000
_cell.length_b   1.000
_cell.length_c   1.000
_cell.angle_alpha   90.00
_cell.angle_beta   90.00
_cell.angle_gamma   90.00
#
_symmetry.space_group_name_H-M   'P 1'
#
loop_
_entity.id
_entity.type
_entity.pdbx_description
1 polymer ?
#
loop_
_entity_poly.entity_id
_entity_poly.type
_entity_poly.pdbx_seq_one_letter_code
_entity_poly.pdbx_strand_id
1 'polypeptide(L)'
;MLNLLNGGSSLGLSVSANRSLASLSTAGSAAFNAKFPQAIPTTACGEGAYEVNGVKYFSFAGTSPKTNFLDPLDLAVGLVAKAFTNGEANDGFVGRCSAHVGKVVRDNYNMNHIDFMNHVFGLRGLTTDPKAIYREQLNRLKLAGM
;
A
#
# COMPACT_ATOMS: atom_id res chain seq x y z
N MET A 1 24.27 -4.52 -2.14
CA MET A 1 23.25 -5.32 -1.40
C MET A 1 21.84 -5.11 -1.96
N LEU A 2 21.31 -3.88 -2.00
CA LEU A 2 19.99 -3.61 -2.60
C LEU A 2 19.87 -4.04 -4.09
N ASN A 3 20.92 -3.81 -4.88
CA ASN A 3 20.96 -4.18 -6.30
C ASN A 3 20.99 -5.70 -6.55
N LEU A 4 21.46 -6.49 -5.57
CA LEU A 4 21.55 -7.95 -5.67
C LEU A 4 20.18 -8.61 -5.43
N LEU A 5 19.32 -7.96 -4.65
CA LEU A 5 17.97 -8.46 -4.33
C LEU A 5 16.90 -7.99 -5.34
N ASN A 6 17.13 -6.84 -6.00
CA ASN A 6 16.15 -6.23 -6.92
C ASN A 6 16.42 -6.48 -8.42
N GLY A 7 17.45 -7.24 -8.80
CA GLY A 7 17.75 -7.57 -10.20
C GLY A 7 18.14 -6.39 -11.12
N GLY A 8 18.11 -5.15 -10.64
CA GLY A 8 18.29 -3.95 -11.49
C GLY A 8 19.70 -3.77 -12.08
N SER A 9 20.72 -4.44 -11.52
CA SER A 9 22.09 -4.29 -12.03
C SER A 9 22.35 -5.01 -13.36
N SER A 10 21.56 -6.02 -13.74
CA SER A 10 21.75 -6.75 -15.01
C SER A 10 21.21 -5.99 -16.23
N LEU A 11 20.39 -4.95 -16.00
CA LEU A 11 19.73 -4.15 -17.05
C LEU A 11 20.25 -2.71 -17.14
N GLY A 12 21.29 -2.33 -16.37
CA GLY A 12 21.83 -0.97 -16.36
C GLY A 12 20.89 0.09 -15.77
N LEU A 13 19.82 -0.33 -15.09
CA LEU A 13 18.85 0.57 -14.47
C LEU A 13 19.34 1.03 -13.10
N SER A 14 19.33 2.35 -12.86
CA SER A 14 19.83 2.94 -11.62
C SER A 14 18.83 2.77 -10.46
N VAL A 15 19.00 1.71 -9.67
CA VAL A 15 18.21 1.46 -8.46
C VAL A 15 18.75 2.30 -7.30
N SER A 16 17.92 3.16 -6.70
CA SER A 16 18.30 4.02 -5.57
C SER A 16 17.17 4.14 -4.57
N ALA A 17 17.35 3.53 -3.39
CA ALA A 17 16.39 3.65 -2.28
C ALA A 17 16.13 5.11 -1.91
N ASN A 18 17.16 5.96 -1.90
CA ASN A 18 17.00 7.37 -1.54
C ASN A 18 16.09 8.12 -2.51
N ARG A 19 16.17 7.82 -3.82
CA ARG A 19 15.25 8.41 -4.80
C ARG A 19 13.84 7.87 -4.66
N SER A 20 13.68 6.58 -4.37
CA SER A 20 12.36 6.00 -4.06
C SER A 20 11.73 6.65 -2.83
N LEU A 21 12.48 6.83 -1.74
CA LEU A 21 12.01 7.50 -0.53
C LEU A 21 11.67 8.98 -0.78
N ALA A 22 12.43 9.67 -1.62
CA ALA A 22 12.09 11.03 -2.03
C ALA A 22 10.73 11.09 -2.76
N SER A 23 10.47 10.15 -3.66
CA SER A 23 9.17 10.03 -4.33
C SER A 23 8.02 9.66 -3.39
N LEU A 24 8.26 8.80 -2.40
CA LEU A 24 7.27 8.34 -1.43
C LEU A 24 7.01 9.35 -0.29
N SER A 25 7.90 10.33 -0.11
CA SER A 25 7.71 11.39 0.89
C SER A 25 6.42 12.17 0.63
N THR A 26 5.86 12.81 1.66
CA THR A 26 4.67 13.67 1.53
C THR A 26 4.84 14.72 0.42
N ALA A 27 6.01 15.36 0.34
CA ALA A 27 6.31 16.36 -0.68
C ALA A 27 6.37 15.75 -2.09
N GLY A 28 7.02 14.59 -2.24
CA GLY A 28 7.11 13.87 -3.51
C GLY A 28 5.75 13.41 -4.02
N SER A 29 4.96 12.77 -3.16
CA SER A 29 3.60 12.31 -3.45
C SER A 29 2.66 13.48 -3.75
N ALA A 30 2.75 14.60 -3.02
CA ALA A 30 1.95 15.79 -3.31
C ALA A 30 2.28 16.40 -4.68
N ALA A 31 3.57 16.50 -5.02
CA ALA A 31 4.00 16.98 -6.33
C ALA A 31 3.56 16.06 -7.48
N PHE A 32 3.51 14.74 -7.24
CA PHE A 32 2.97 13.77 -8.19
C PHE A 32 1.45 13.92 -8.35
N ASN A 33 0.71 13.97 -7.24
CA ASN A 33 -0.76 14.12 -7.25
C ASN A 33 -1.22 15.43 -7.89
N ALA A 34 -0.43 16.50 -7.78
CA ALA A 34 -0.71 17.76 -8.48
C ALA A 34 -0.68 17.62 -10.02
N LYS A 35 0.14 16.71 -10.55
CA LYS A 35 0.24 16.43 -11.99
C LYS A 35 -0.77 15.37 -12.44
N PHE A 36 -1.06 14.40 -11.57
CA PHE A 36 -1.94 13.27 -11.84
C PHE A 36 -3.02 13.14 -10.75
N PRO A 37 -4.01 14.03 -10.73
CA PRO A 37 -4.99 14.12 -9.64
C PRO A 37 -6.15 13.11 -9.78
N GLN A 38 -6.13 12.23 -10.79
CA GLN A 38 -7.24 11.34 -11.08
C GLN A 38 -7.55 10.46 -9.87
N ALA A 39 -8.80 10.53 -9.40
CA ALA A 39 -9.32 9.76 -8.28
C ALA A 39 -8.59 9.93 -6.93
N ILE A 40 -7.77 10.97 -6.77
CA ILE A 40 -7.22 11.33 -5.45
C ILE A 40 -8.34 11.98 -4.61
N PRO A 41 -8.53 11.58 -3.33
CA PRO A 41 -9.51 12.21 -2.45
C PRO A 41 -9.26 13.72 -2.28
N THR A 42 -10.33 14.51 -2.27
CA THR A 42 -10.26 15.96 -2.01
C THR A 42 -10.30 16.29 -0.52
N THR A 43 -10.65 15.32 0.32
CA THR A 43 -10.62 15.43 1.78
C THR A 43 -9.57 14.49 2.33
N ALA A 44 -9.02 14.82 3.51
CA ALA A 44 -7.82 14.17 4.05
C ALA A 44 -7.92 12.64 4.22
N CYS A 45 -9.12 12.09 4.44
CA CYS A 45 -9.33 10.64 4.61
C CYS A 45 -10.60 10.16 3.89
N GLY A 46 -11.08 10.91 2.89
CA GLY A 46 -12.25 10.54 2.11
C GLY A 46 -11.92 9.56 1.00
N GLU A 47 -12.89 9.33 0.14
CA GLU A 47 -12.71 8.60 -1.11
C GLU A 47 -12.50 9.59 -2.27
N GLY A 48 -11.94 9.09 -3.37
CA GLY A 48 -11.85 9.83 -4.63
C GLY A 48 -13.00 9.53 -5.57
N ALA A 49 -12.96 10.11 -6.77
CA ALA A 49 -13.89 9.72 -7.83
C ALA A 49 -13.71 8.24 -8.19
N TYR A 50 -14.80 7.47 -8.27
CA TYR A 50 -14.72 6.03 -8.53
C TYR A 50 -14.39 5.72 -9.98
N GLU A 51 -14.65 6.66 -10.88
CA GLU A 51 -14.29 6.57 -12.30
C GLU A 51 -13.87 7.96 -12.81
N VAL A 52 -12.76 8.01 -13.55
CA VAL A 52 -12.28 9.22 -14.22
C VAL A 52 -11.86 8.86 -15.63
N ASN A 53 -12.45 9.51 -16.63
CA ASN A 53 -12.19 9.27 -18.05
C ASN A 53 -12.32 7.78 -18.46
N GLY A 54 -13.35 7.08 -17.95
CA GLY A 54 -13.58 5.66 -18.24
C GLY A 54 -12.70 4.68 -17.47
N VAL A 55 -11.80 5.17 -16.60
CA VAL A 55 -10.93 4.32 -15.75
C VAL A 55 -11.53 4.24 -14.35
N LYS A 56 -11.82 3.03 -13.88
CA LYS A 56 -12.34 2.78 -12.52
C LYS A 56 -11.19 2.64 -11.52
N TYR A 57 -11.30 3.33 -10.39
CA TYR A 57 -10.27 3.38 -9.35
C TYR A 57 -10.77 2.73 -8.06
N PHE A 58 -9.94 1.86 -7.50
CA PHE A 58 -10.19 1.18 -6.23
C PHE A 58 -8.91 1.21 -5.39
N SER A 59 -9.07 1.26 -4.07
CA SER A 59 -7.97 1.03 -3.14
C SER A 59 -8.39 0.15 -1.97
N PHE A 60 -7.40 -0.47 -1.33
CA PHE A 60 -7.54 -1.14 -0.05
C PHE A 60 -6.25 -0.99 0.74
N ALA A 61 -6.36 -1.00 2.07
CA ALA A 61 -5.23 -0.77 2.98
C ALA A 61 -5.36 -1.54 4.29
N GLY A 62 -4.27 -1.56 5.05
CA GLY A 62 -4.16 -2.22 6.33
C GLY A 62 -3.79 -1.23 7.44
N THR A 63 -4.05 -1.62 8.69
CA THR A 63 -3.77 -0.78 9.86
C THR A 63 -3.06 -1.53 10.99
N SER A 64 -2.45 -2.68 10.68
CA SER A 64 -1.85 -3.57 11.67
C SER A 64 -0.37 -3.79 11.35
N PRO A 65 0.55 -2.94 11.84
CA PRO A 65 1.99 -3.09 11.53
C PRO A 65 2.64 -4.35 12.10
N LYS A 66 1.97 -5.06 13.00
CA LYS A 66 2.39 -6.33 13.59
C LYS A 66 1.22 -7.30 13.51
N THR A 67 1.39 -8.39 12.77
CA THR A 67 0.36 -9.38 12.45
C THR A 67 0.80 -10.80 12.77
N ASN A 68 2.09 -11.12 12.69
CA ASN A 68 2.61 -12.46 12.92
C ASN A 68 3.98 -12.44 13.62
N PHE A 69 4.04 -12.98 14.84
CA PHE A 69 5.28 -13.04 15.63
C PHE A 69 6.37 -13.94 15.00
N LEU A 70 6.00 -14.90 14.16
CA LEU A 70 6.95 -15.77 13.48
C LEU A 70 7.53 -15.13 12.22
N ASP A 71 6.98 -14.01 11.75
CA ASP A 71 7.55 -13.25 10.65
C ASP A 71 8.63 -12.29 11.20
N PRO A 72 9.92 -12.48 10.83
CA PRO A 72 10.98 -11.60 11.28
C PRO A 72 10.86 -10.17 10.72
N LEU A 73 10.15 -9.97 9.60
CA LEU A 73 9.96 -8.64 9.03
C LEU A 73 8.98 -7.79 9.84
N ASP A 74 8.04 -8.40 10.58
CA ASP A 74 7.11 -7.66 11.46
C ASP A 74 7.82 -6.81 12.51
N LEU A 75 9.01 -7.23 12.95
CA LEU A 75 9.84 -6.43 13.84
C LEU A 75 10.34 -5.16 13.15
N ALA A 76 10.81 -5.26 11.92
CA ALA A 76 11.26 -4.13 11.13
C ALA A 76 10.09 -3.21 10.76
N VAL A 77 8.98 -3.76 10.27
CA VAL A 77 7.76 -3.00 9.95
C VAL A 77 7.23 -2.29 11.18
N GLY A 78 7.12 -3.00 12.31
CA GLY A 78 6.69 -2.41 13.58
C GLY A 78 7.64 -1.35 14.15
N LEU A 79 8.92 -1.36 13.77
CA LEU A 79 9.86 -0.29 14.12
C LEU A 79 9.65 0.95 13.25
N VAL A 80 9.51 0.78 11.93
CA VAL A 80 9.24 1.89 11.00
C VAL A 80 7.88 2.54 11.31
N ALA A 81 6.89 1.75 11.69
CA ALA A 81 5.57 2.21 12.12
C ALA A 81 5.61 3.28 13.23
N LYS A 82 6.67 3.31 14.05
CA LYS A 82 6.83 4.32 15.11
C LYS A 82 7.13 5.73 14.58
N ALA A 83 7.51 5.86 13.31
CA ALA A 83 7.66 7.16 12.67
C ALA A 83 6.30 7.86 12.44
N PHE A 84 5.19 7.10 12.47
CA PHE A 84 3.84 7.66 12.44
C PHE A 84 3.47 8.19 13.83
N THR A 85 3.37 9.52 13.93
CA THR A 85 3.03 10.21 15.18
C THR A 85 1.52 10.35 15.38
N ASN A 86 1.09 10.79 16.57
CA ASN A 86 -0.32 11.11 16.88
C ASN A 86 -1.30 9.92 16.76
N GLY A 87 -0.81 8.69 16.82
CA GLY A 87 -1.66 7.50 16.74
C GLY A 87 -2.27 7.27 15.36
N GLU A 88 -1.66 7.80 14.30
CA GLU A 88 -2.09 7.57 12.92
C GLU A 88 -2.12 6.07 12.61
N ALA A 89 -3.29 5.56 12.22
CA ALA A 89 -3.44 4.18 11.79
C ALA A 89 -2.65 3.96 10.50
N ASN A 90 -1.81 2.92 10.46
CA ASN A 90 -0.89 2.67 9.35
C ASN A 90 -0.56 1.17 9.22
N ASP A 91 -0.02 0.77 8.08
CA ASP A 91 0.44 -0.60 7.81
C ASP A 91 1.95 -0.80 8.11
N GLY A 92 2.58 0.21 8.70
CA GLY A 92 4.01 0.30 9.02
C GLY A 92 4.84 1.11 8.03
N PHE A 93 4.34 1.37 6.82
CA PHE A 93 5.01 2.21 5.81
C PHE A 93 4.11 3.29 5.22
N VAL A 94 2.80 3.06 5.20
CA VAL A 94 1.79 3.96 4.63
C VAL A 94 0.67 4.17 5.63
N GLY A 95 0.29 5.44 5.84
CA GLY A 95 -0.85 5.81 6.66
C GLY A 95 -2.17 5.42 5.98
N ARG A 96 -3.16 5.01 6.78
CA ARG A 96 -4.49 4.56 6.33
C ARG A 96 -5.07 5.49 5.26
N CYS A 97 -5.19 6.78 5.60
CA CYS A 97 -5.78 7.79 4.74
C CYS A 97 -4.93 8.07 3.48
N SER A 98 -3.59 7.95 3.60
CA SER A 98 -2.67 8.15 2.47
C SER A 98 -2.82 7.06 1.39
N ALA A 99 -3.43 5.92 1.71
CA ALA A 99 -3.66 4.82 0.77
C ALA A 99 -5.00 4.95 -0.01
N HIS A 100 -5.78 6.01 0.22
CA HIS A 100 -7.08 6.19 -0.41
C HIS A 100 -6.93 6.69 -1.85
N VAL A 101 -7.47 5.93 -2.81
CA VAL A 101 -7.62 6.32 -4.23
C VAL A 101 -8.92 5.73 -4.76
N GLY A 102 -9.75 6.55 -5.37
CA GLY A 102 -11.06 6.15 -5.88
C GLY A 102 -11.93 5.53 -4.80
N LYS A 103 -12.54 4.38 -5.10
CA LYS A 103 -13.38 3.63 -4.15
C LYS A 103 -12.51 2.83 -3.18
N VAL A 104 -12.53 3.21 -1.92
CA VAL A 104 -11.91 2.48 -0.81
C VAL A 104 -12.76 1.25 -0.51
N VAL A 105 -12.27 0.08 -0.93
CA VAL A 105 -12.94 -1.21 -0.68
C VAL A 105 -12.94 -1.52 0.81
N ARG A 106 -11.77 -1.32 1.44
CA ARG A 106 -11.55 -1.40 2.89
C ARG A 106 -10.12 -0.94 3.19
N ASP A 107 -9.95 -0.15 4.24
CA ASP A 107 -8.70 0.52 4.58
C ASP A 107 -8.11 0.08 5.93
N ASN A 108 -8.74 -0.89 6.60
CA ASN A 108 -8.39 -1.36 7.93
C ASN A 108 -8.27 -2.89 8.02
N TYR A 109 -7.73 -3.52 6.97
CA TYR A 109 -7.38 -4.95 7.07
C TYR A 109 -6.36 -5.18 8.19
N ASN A 110 -6.42 -6.37 8.81
CA ASN A 110 -5.43 -6.81 9.79
C ASN A 110 -4.17 -7.29 9.06
N MET A 111 -3.50 -6.34 8.40
CA MET A 111 -2.36 -6.54 7.53
C MET A 111 -1.38 -5.39 7.73
N ASN A 112 -0.10 -5.73 7.73
CA ASN A 112 0.98 -4.78 7.55
C ASN A 112 1.26 -4.60 6.04
N HIS A 113 2.22 -3.74 5.68
CA HIS A 113 2.52 -3.43 4.28
C HIS A 113 2.97 -4.64 3.46
N ILE A 114 3.68 -5.58 4.10
CA ILE A 114 4.32 -6.72 3.46
C ILE A 114 3.34 -7.90 3.31
N ASP A 115 2.38 -8.01 4.22
CA ASP A 115 1.29 -8.99 4.19
C ASP A 115 0.47 -8.91 2.89
N PHE A 116 0.35 -7.73 2.26
CA PHE A 116 -0.38 -7.56 0.99
C PHE A 116 0.21 -8.41 -0.13
N MET A 117 1.52 -8.64 -0.12
CA MET A 117 2.19 -9.50 -1.10
C MET A 117 2.22 -10.96 -0.65
N ASN A 118 1.52 -11.31 0.43
CA ASN A 118 1.58 -12.62 1.10
C ASN A 118 3.01 -12.96 1.56
N HIS A 119 3.77 -11.94 1.97
CA HIS A 119 5.12 -12.08 2.47
C HIS A 119 5.17 -11.97 4.01
N VAL A 120 6.12 -12.64 4.65
CA VAL A 120 7.13 -13.53 4.04
C VAL A 120 6.66 -14.98 4.04
N PHE A 121 6.75 -15.66 2.89
CA PHE A 121 6.35 -17.08 2.74
C PHE A 121 4.92 -17.40 3.21
N GLY A 122 4.02 -16.41 3.25
CA GLY A 122 2.65 -16.55 3.75
C GLY A 122 2.48 -16.47 5.26
N LEU A 123 3.51 -16.06 6.00
CA LEU A 123 3.37 -15.68 7.41
C LEU A 123 2.69 -14.32 7.48
N ARG A 124 1.43 -14.32 7.92
CA ARG A 124 0.58 -13.12 8.04
C ARG A 124 -0.41 -13.31 9.19
N GLY A 125 -1.24 -12.29 9.46
CA GLY A 125 -2.32 -12.40 10.45
C GLY A 125 -3.31 -13.55 10.15
N LEU A 126 -3.75 -14.30 11.15
CA LEU A 126 -4.53 -15.54 10.93
C LEU A 126 -5.87 -15.32 10.20
N THR A 127 -6.51 -14.18 10.42
CA THR A 127 -7.90 -13.91 10.00
C THR A 127 -8.02 -13.18 8.66
N THR A 128 -6.91 -12.73 8.08
CA THR A 128 -6.93 -11.98 6.80
C THR A 128 -6.01 -12.67 5.80
N ASP A 129 -6.58 -13.20 4.71
CA ASP A 129 -5.81 -13.82 3.62
C ASP A 129 -5.70 -12.83 2.44
N PRO A 130 -4.50 -12.31 2.12
CA PRO A 130 -4.30 -11.42 0.96
C PRO A 130 -4.81 -12.05 -0.34
N LYS A 131 -4.65 -13.38 -0.52
CA LYS A 131 -5.09 -14.07 -1.74
C LYS A 131 -6.61 -13.99 -1.90
N ALA A 132 -7.35 -14.07 -0.79
CA ALA A 132 -8.80 -13.92 -0.82
C ALA A 132 -9.19 -12.50 -1.23
N ILE A 133 -8.51 -11.47 -0.69
CA ILE A 133 -8.74 -10.06 -1.04
C ILE A 133 -8.56 -9.83 -2.54
N TYR A 134 -7.47 -10.32 -3.14
CA TYR A 134 -7.26 -10.19 -4.59
C TYR A 134 -8.32 -10.96 -5.40
N ARG A 135 -8.73 -12.16 -4.98
CA ARG A 135 -9.79 -12.93 -5.65
C ARG A 135 -11.14 -12.22 -5.58
N GLU A 136 -11.47 -11.64 -4.43
CA GLU A 136 -12.68 -10.84 -4.25
C GLU A 136 -12.64 -9.57 -5.12
N GLN A 137 -11.49 -8.91 -5.21
CA GLN A 137 -11.32 -7.77 -6.09
C GLN A 137 -11.50 -8.16 -7.56
N LEU A 138 -10.91 -9.27 -8.02
CA LEU A 138 -11.14 -9.78 -9.38
C LEU A 138 -12.62 -10.08 -9.65
N ASN A 139 -13.33 -10.67 -8.68
CA ASN A 139 -14.77 -10.89 -8.82
C ASN A 139 -15.55 -9.56 -8.88
N ARG A 140 -15.15 -8.56 -8.11
CA ARG A 140 -15.71 -7.20 -8.18
C ARG A 140 -15.52 -6.58 -9.57
N LEU A 141 -14.34 -6.75 -10.17
CA LEU A 141 -14.05 -6.26 -11.51
C LEU A 141 -14.93 -6.96 -12.56
N LYS A 142 -15.01 -8.29 -12.50
CA LYS A 142 -15.88 -9.09 -13.38
C LYS A 142 -17.35 -8.66 -13.31
N LEU A 143 -17.88 -8.48 -12.10
CA LEU A 143 -19.27 -8.02 -11.89
C LEU A 143 -19.50 -6.59 -12.37
N ALA A 144 -18.43 -5.78 -12.48
CA ALA A 144 -18.46 -4.43 -13.01
C ALA A 144 -18.20 -4.36 -14.53
N GLY A 145 -18.17 -5.51 -15.23
CA GLY A 145 -18.03 -5.60 -16.68
C GLY A 145 -16.60 -5.40 -17.20
N MET A 146 -15.59 -5.66 -16.37
CA MET A 146 -14.16 -5.59 -16.72
C MET A 146 -13.53 -6.98 -16.79
#